data_AF-A0A3N4AVA1-F1
#
_entry.id   AF-A0A3N4AVA1-F1
#
_cell.length_a   1.000
_cell.length_b   1.000
_cell.length_c   1.000
_cell.angle_alpha   90.00
_cell.angle_beta   90.00
_cell.angle_gamma   90.00
#
_symmetry.space_group_name_H-M   'P 1'
#
loop_
_entity.id
_entity.type
_entity.pdbx_description
1 polymer ?
#
loop_
_entity_poly.entity_id
_entity_poly.type
_entity_poly.pdbx_seq_one_letter_code
_entity_poly.pdbx_strand_id
1 'polypeptide(L)'
;MEYENLRVAFEAQMLEMYHPVIGIIDTPWLKRAEGEADYENEYVQGCWVGYQVYRAALVRALPNPRSETYVEYFPDVEGGCFNEAKYIAAVNAALTAAGITVKEGV
;
A
#
# COMPACT_ATOMS: atom_id res chain seq x y z
N MET A 1 1.66 -11.39 1.95
CA MET A 1 2.81 -10.50 1.71
C MET A 1 3.92 -11.02 2.59
N GLU A 2 5.00 -11.57 2.02
CA GLU A 2 6.09 -12.12 2.83
C GLU A 2 6.72 -11.00 3.67
N TYR A 3 6.90 -11.26 4.97
CA TYR A 3 7.34 -10.27 5.96
C TYR A 3 8.65 -9.56 5.56
N GLU A 4 9.56 -10.28 4.90
CA GLU A 4 10.85 -9.74 4.48
C GLU A 4 10.70 -8.66 3.39
N ASN A 5 9.76 -8.83 2.46
CA ASN A 5 9.50 -7.82 1.42
C ASN A 5 8.95 -6.52 2.00
N LEU A 6 8.18 -6.59 3.09
CA LEU A 6 7.69 -5.42 3.80
C LEU A 6 8.82 -4.68 4.52
N ARG A 7 9.75 -5.45 5.10
CA ARG A 7 10.90 -4.90 5.81
C ARG A 7 11.90 -4.21 4.90
N VAL A 8 12.23 -4.82 3.76
CA VAL A 8 13.09 -4.20 2.74
C VAL A 8 12.50 -2.87 2.27
N ALA A 9 11.18 -2.81 2.05
CA ALA A 9 10.51 -1.57 1.66
C ALA A 9 10.55 -0.49 2.74
N PHE A 10 10.43 -0.88 4.02
CA PHE A 10 10.60 0.04 5.15
C PHE A 10 12.02 0.58 5.25
N GLU A 11 13.03 -0.29 5.21
CA GLU A 11 14.44 0.09 5.31
C GLU A 11 14.84 1.04 4.17
N ALA A 12 14.39 0.76 2.95
CA ALA A 12 14.61 1.63 1.80
C ALA A 12 13.93 3.01 1.95
N GLN A 13 12.77 3.09 2.63
CA GLN A 13 12.11 4.37 2.89
C GLN A 13 12.82 5.18 4.00
N MET A 14 13.37 4.50 5.00
CA MET A 14 14.04 5.13 6.13
C MET A 14 15.46 5.57 5.81
N LEU A 15 16.15 4.87 4.91
CA LEU A 15 17.51 5.21 4.51
C LEU A 15 17.54 6.63 3.92
N GLU A 16 18.52 7.41 4.35
CA GLU A 16 18.71 8.82 3.98
C GLU A 16 17.60 9.78 4.47
N MET A 17 16.62 9.28 5.23
CA MET A 17 15.62 10.15 5.84
C MET A 17 16.28 11.07 6.88
N TYR A 18 16.00 12.36 6.80
CA TYR A 18 16.45 13.33 7.79
C TYR A 18 15.50 13.37 8.99
N HIS A 19 16.03 13.13 10.19
CA HIS A 19 15.33 13.34 11.44
C HIS A 19 15.87 14.59 12.16
N PRO A 20 14.99 15.50 12.64
CA PRO A 20 15.37 16.84 13.10
C PRO A 20 16.31 16.88 14.32
N VAL A 21 16.41 15.78 15.07
CA VAL A 21 17.25 15.71 16.28
C VAL A 21 18.52 14.86 16.08
N ILE A 22 18.47 13.84 15.24
CA ILE A 22 19.53 12.81 15.15
C ILE A 22 20.29 12.85 13.81
N GLY A 23 19.83 13.67 12.86
CA GLY A 23 20.43 13.79 11.54
C GLY A 23 19.91 12.73 10.56
N ILE A 24 20.76 12.35 9.62
CA ILE A 24 20.42 11.41 8.55
C ILE A 24 20.40 9.99 9.11
N ILE A 25 19.37 9.23 8.77
CA ILE A 25 19.28 7.81 9.07
C ILE A 25 20.11 7.05 8.04
N ASP A 26 21.18 6.41 8.51
CA ASP A 26 22.05 5.53 7.73
C ASP A 26 22.00 4.08 8.25
N THR A 27 22.73 3.17 7.60
CA THR A 27 22.67 1.72 7.86
C THR A 27 22.84 1.32 9.33
N PRO A 28 23.75 1.91 10.13
CA PRO A 28 23.85 1.65 11.57
C PRO A 28 22.54 1.78 12.36
N TRP A 29 21.64 2.71 12.01
CA TRP A 29 20.35 2.87 12.69
C TRP A 29 19.40 1.70 12.43
N LEU A 30 19.55 1.04 11.27
CA LEU A 30 18.74 -0.09 10.84
C LEU A 30 19.28 -1.43 11.35
N LYS A 31 20.23 -1.40 12.31
CA LYS A 31 20.76 -2.61 12.92
C LYS A 31 19.65 -3.38 13.66
N ARG A 32 19.59 -4.68 13.42
CA ARG A 32 18.60 -5.60 13.98
C ARG A 32 19.13 -6.22 15.28
N ALA A 33 18.26 -6.41 16.25
CA ALA A 33 18.59 -7.08 17.51
C ALA A 33 18.83 -8.58 17.30
N GLU A 34 19.55 -9.24 18.21
CA GLU A 34 19.66 -10.70 18.21
C GLU A 34 18.26 -11.33 18.30
N GLY A 35 17.86 -12.05 17.25
CA GLY A 35 16.48 -12.54 17.07
C GLY A 35 15.72 -11.93 15.89
N GLU A 36 16.36 -11.06 15.10
CA GLU A 36 16.03 -10.53 13.76
C GLU A 36 14.67 -9.85 13.55
N ALA A 37 13.69 -10.05 14.43
CA ALA A 37 12.35 -9.50 14.30
C ALA A 37 12.29 -8.00 14.62
N ASP A 38 13.20 -7.49 15.44
CA ASP A 38 13.17 -6.11 15.95
C ASP A 38 14.47 -5.35 15.65
N TYR A 39 14.38 -4.02 15.56
CA TYR A 39 15.52 -3.12 15.47
C TYR A 39 16.11 -2.83 16.86
N GLU A 40 17.44 -2.73 16.96
CA GLU A 40 18.11 -2.38 18.23
C GLU A 40 17.76 -0.96 18.69
N ASN A 41 17.48 -0.07 17.73
CA ASN A 41 17.14 1.31 18.00
C ASN A 41 15.62 1.49 18.21
N GLU A 42 15.22 1.97 19.38
CA GLU A 42 13.80 2.14 19.75
C GLU A 42 13.03 3.08 18.81
N TYR A 43 13.67 4.13 18.28
CA TYR A 43 13.03 5.04 17.32
C TYR A 43 12.71 4.31 16.02
N VAL A 44 13.69 3.60 15.45
CA VAL A 44 13.51 2.82 14.22
C VAL A 44 12.49 1.70 14.43
N GLN A 45 12.52 1.05 15.60
CA GLN A 45 11.54 0.03 15.97
C GLN A 45 10.12 0.61 16.02
N GLY A 46 9.93 1.78 16.63
CA GLY A 46 8.64 2.47 16.65
C GLY A 46 8.15 2.82 15.24
N CYS A 47 9.04 3.34 14.38
CA CYS A 47 8.74 3.60 12.97
C CYS A 47 8.35 2.31 12.22
N TRP A 48 9.02 1.19 12.50
CA TRP A 48 8.73 -0.11 11.89
C TRP A 48 7.36 -0.66 12.31
N VAL A 49 7.01 -0.58 13.59
CA VAL A 49 5.67 -0.96 14.06
C VAL A 49 4.61 -0.06 13.43
N GLY A 50 4.83 1.26 13.39
CA GLY A 50 3.94 2.20 12.73
C GLY A 50 3.78 1.88 11.24
N TYR A 51 4.87 1.59 10.54
CA TYR A 51 4.87 1.26 9.12
C TYR A 51 4.00 0.03 8.81
N GLN A 52 4.11 -1.03 9.61
CA GLN A 52 3.27 -2.22 9.47
C GLN A 52 1.78 -1.89 9.60
N VAL A 53 1.41 -1.09 10.61
CA VAL A 53 0.02 -0.68 10.85
C VAL A 53 -0.51 0.21 9.72
N TYR A 54 0.24 1.24 9.33
CA TYR A 54 -0.19 2.16 8.28
C TYR A 54 -0.22 1.50 6.90
N ARG A 55 0.70 0.59 6.59
CA ARG A 55 0.70 -0.07 5.29
C ARG A 55 -0.52 -0.98 5.11
N ALA A 56 -0.94 -1.67 6.17
CA ALA A 56 -2.19 -2.42 6.17
C ALA A 56 -3.43 -1.52 6.00
N ALA A 57 -3.36 -0.26 6.44
CA ALA A 57 -4.42 0.72 6.24
C ALA A 57 -4.42 1.35 4.83
N LEU A 58 -3.24 1.54 4.22
CA LEU A 58 -3.07 2.27 2.95
C LEU A 58 -3.11 1.38 1.70
N VAL A 59 -2.84 0.08 1.83
CA VAL A 59 -2.91 -0.86 0.70
C VAL A 59 -4.30 -1.51 0.68
N ARG A 60 -5.06 -1.23 -0.38
CA ARG A 60 -6.38 -1.84 -0.61
C ARG A 60 -6.37 -2.65 -1.89
N ALA A 61 -6.99 -3.83 -1.83
CA ALA A 61 -7.27 -4.60 -3.03
C ALA A 61 -8.37 -3.86 -3.80
N LEU A 62 -8.03 -3.41 -5.02
CA LEU A 62 -9.02 -2.88 -5.94
C LEU A 62 -9.73 -4.04 -6.64
N PRO A 63 -10.95 -3.80 -7.16
CA PRO A 63 -11.63 -4.81 -7.96
C PRO A 63 -10.79 -5.23 -9.16
N ASN A 64 -10.90 -6.49 -9.59
CA ASN A 64 -10.16 -6.98 -10.75
C ASN A 64 -10.83 -6.46 -12.05
N PRO A 65 -10.18 -5.59 -12.85
CA PRO A 65 -10.77 -5.05 -14.07
C PRO A 65 -11.07 -6.11 -15.14
N ARG A 66 -10.44 -7.30 -15.04
CA ARG A 66 -10.68 -8.43 -15.97
C ARG A 66 -11.81 -9.36 -15.53
N SER A 67 -12.52 -9.04 -14.45
CA SER A 67 -13.67 -9.82 -14.01
C SER A 67 -14.81 -9.69 -15.02
N GLU A 68 -15.53 -10.80 -15.30
CA GLU A 68 -16.77 -10.80 -16.10
C GLU A 68 -17.83 -9.85 -15.53
N THR A 69 -17.75 -9.50 -14.24
CA THR A 69 -18.60 -8.49 -13.60
C THR A 69 -18.56 -7.14 -14.33
N TYR A 70 -17.45 -6.80 -14.97
CA TYR A 70 -17.25 -5.53 -15.69
C TYR A 70 -17.35 -5.69 -17.20
N VAL A 71 -17.85 -6.82 -17.68
CA VAL A 71 -18.13 -7.04 -19.10
C VAL A 71 -19.61 -6.79 -19.36
N GLU A 72 -19.90 -6.03 -20.41
CA GLU A 72 -21.25 -5.77 -20.90
C GLU A 72 -21.42 -6.40 -22.28
N TYR A 73 -22.49 -7.18 -22.43
CA TYR A 73 -22.77 -7.90 -23.66
C TYR A 73 -23.82 -7.19 -24.47
N PHE A 74 -23.50 -6.93 -25.73
CA PHE A 74 -24.43 -6.34 -26.69
C PHE A 74 -24.84 -7.43 -27.70
N PRO A 75 -26.11 -7.45 -28.16
CA PRO A 75 -26.60 -8.49 -29.07
C PRO A 75 -25.81 -8.62 -30.39
N ASP A 76 -25.12 -7.56 -30.78
CA ASP A 76 -24.37 -7.39 -32.02
C ASP A 76 -22.84 -7.47 -31.84
N VAL A 77 -22.35 -7.68 -30.62
CA VAL A 77 -20.91 -7.75 -30.31
C VAL A 77 -20.55 -9.08 -29.63
N GLU A 78 -19.75 -9.88 -30.33
CA GLU A 78 -19.24 -11.15 -29.80
C GLU A 78 -18.14 -10.90 -28.75
N GLY A 79 -18.22 -11.59 -27.61
CA GLY A 79 -17.22 -11.51 -26.54
C GLY A 79 -17.43 -10.43 -25.47
N GLY A 80 -18.39 -9.52 -25.66
CA GLY A 80 -18.69 -8.44 -24.72
C GLY A 80 -17.61 -7.35 -24.66
N CYS A 81 -17.97 -6.20 -24.11
CA CYS A 81 -17.11 -5.03 -23.99
C CYS A 81 -16.82 -4.72 -22.52
N PHE A 82 -15.61 -4.24 -22.21
CA PHE A 82 -15.31 -3.74 -20.87
C PHE A 82 -16.11 -2.46 -20.59
N ASN A 83 -16.86 -2.46 -19.49
CA ASN A 83 -17.61 -1.32 -18.99
C ASN A 83 -16.80 -0.57 -17.94
N GLU A 84 -16.09 0.46 -18.40
CA GLU A 84 -15.23 1.30 -17.57
C GLU A 84 -16.02 2.05 -16.48
N ALA A 85 -17.20 2.57 -16.79
CA ALA A 85 -18.02 3.30 -15.82
C ALA A 85 -18.41 2.42 -14.62
N LYS A 86 -18.80 1.16 -14.88
CA LYS A 86 -19.12 0.18 -13.84
C LYS A 86 -17.90 -0.18 -12.99
N TYR A 87 -16.73 -0.28 -13.62
CA TYR A 87 -15.48 -0.52 -12.92
C TYR A 87 -15.08 0.66 -12.02
N ILE A 88 -15.12 1.90 -12.53
CA ILE A 88 -14.81 3.11 -11.77
C ILE A 88 -15.76 3.26 -10.57
N ALA A 89 -17.05 3.02 -10.76
CA ALA A 89 -18.03 3.03 -9.67
C ALA A 89 -17.67 2.01 -8.57
N ALA A 90 -17.24 0.81 -8.95
CA ALA A 90 -16.81 -0.22 -8.01
C ALA A 90 -15.50 0.15 -7.28
N VAL A 91 -14.55 0.78 -7.97
CA VAL A 91 -13.32 1.32 -7.37
C VAL A 91 -13.67 2.39 -6.33
N ASN A 92 -14.52 3.36 -6.68
CA ASN A 92 -14.92 4.43 -5.77
C ASN A 92 -15.67 3.90 -4.54
N ALA A 93 -16.54 2.89 -4.72
CA ALA A 93 -17.22 2.23 -3.61
C ALA A 93 -16.22 1.50 -2.68
N ALA A 94 -15.23 0.79 -3.24
CA ALA A 94 -14.21 0.11 -2.46
C ALA A 94 -13.32 1.09 -1.67
N LEU A 95 -12.95 2.23 -2.28
CA LEU A 95 -12.20 3.30 -1.61
C LEU A 95 -13.02 3.95 -0.49
N THR A 96 -14.30 4.22 -0.74
CA THR A 96 -15.21 4.80 0.27
C THR A 96 -15.42 3.86 1.45
N ALA A 97 -15.67 2.57 1.19
CA ALA A 97 -15.81 1.55 2.24
C ALA A 97 -14.52 1.40 3.08
N ALA A 98 -13.36 1.67 2.49
CA ALA A 98 -12.07 1.72 3.17
C ALA A 98 -11.83 3.03 3.96
N GLY A 99 -12.78 3.97 3.95
CA GLY A 99 -12.64 5.29 4.57
C GLY A 99 -11.70 6.24 3.82
N ILE A 100 -11.34 5.93 2.58
CA ILE A 100 -10.44 6.74 1.76
C ILE A 100 -11.28 7.77 1.00
N THR A 101 -11.02 9.05 1.27
CA THR A 101 -11.66 10.15 0.53
C THR A 101 -10.93 10.37 -0.79
N VAL A 102 -11.64 10.20 -1.92
CA VAL A 102 -11.14 10.54 -3.25
C VAL A 102 -11.65 11.93 -3.61
N LYS A 103 -10.74 12.85 -3.95
CA LYS A 103 -11.12 14.14 -4.55
C LYS A 103 -11.13 13.96 -6.06
N GLU A 104 -12.24 14.28 -6.70
CA GLU A 104 -12.27 14.39 -8.16
C GLU A 104 -11.36 15.56 -8.57
N GLY A 105 -10.47 15.31 -9.54
CA GLY A 105 -9.64 16.35 -10.11
C GLY A 105 -10.53 17.33 -10.87
N VAL A 106 -10.42 18.62 -10.55
CA VAL A 106 -11.04 19.72 -11.30
C VAL A 106 -10.27 19.95 -12.59
#